data_AF-A0A9X3YGT4-F1
#
_entry.id   AF-A0A9X3YGT4-F1
#
_cell.length_a   1.000
_cell.length_b   1.000
_cell.length_c   1.000
_cell.angle_alpha   90.00
_cell.angle_beta   90.00
_cell.angle_gamma   90.00
#
_symmetry.space_group_name_H-M   'P 1'
#
loop_
_entity.id
_entity.type
_entity.pdbx_description
1 polymer ?
#
loop_
_entity_poly.entity_id
_entity_poly.type
_entity_poly.pdbx_seq_one_letter_code
_entity_poly.pdbx_strand_id
1 'polypeptide(L)'
;MIDLALFRIDWDDIQVRVSENGLSWMGNAGRARSPGAELSFMVRPAERLTIGLNAAYIDSKIGDVPPSSGLVSGSRMPMTPRLGWSSTIDYDFDVSDQWQGRVGAGYRVTGERVAGAYD
;
A
#
# COMPACT_ATOMS: atom_id res chain seq x y z
N MET A 1 -6.29 15.24 13.79
CA MET A 1 -5.83 13.92 14.21
C MET A 1 -4.70 13.51 13.29
N ILE A 2 -3.62 12.96 13.83
CA ILE A 2 -2.49 12.45 13.06
C ILE A 2 -2.21 11.06 13.60
N ASP A 3 -2.11 10.09 12.70
CA ASP A 3 -1.73 8.72 12.94
C ASP A 3 -0.55 8.38 12.02
N LEU A 4 0.50 7.79 12.60
CA LEU A 4 1.70 7.40 11.90
C LEU A 4 2.12 6.02 12.41
N ALA A 5 2.23 5.07 11.49
CA ALA A 5 2.72 3.74 11.76
C ALA A 5 3.98 3.48 10.94
N LEU A 6 5.00 2.92 11.60
CA LEU A 6 6.15 2.29 10.95
C LEU A 6 6.05 0.80 11.22
N PHE A 7 6.23 0.00 10.18
CA PHE A 7 6.11 -1.44 10.31
C PHE A 7 7.17 -2.18 9.50
N ARG A 8 7.39 -3.42 9.91
CA ARG A 8 8.11 -4.41 9.14
C ARG A 8 7.42 -5.75 9.36
N ILE A 9 7.03 -6.38 8.27
CA ILE A 9 6.43 -7.70 8.28
C ILE A 9 7.41 -8.65 7.59
N ASP A 10 7.97 -9.58 8.34
CA ASP A 10 8.76 -10.68 7.82
C ASP A 10 7.85 -11.91 7.73
N TRP A 11 7.82 -12.54 6.56
CA TRP A 11 7.04 -13.72 6.26
C TRP A 11 7.98 -14.90 6.07
N ASP A 12 7.72 -15.97 6.79
CA ASP A 12 8.40 -17.26 6.65
C ASP A 12 7.45 -18.32 6.12
N ASP A 13 8.00 -19.33 5.46
CA ASP A 13 7.27 -20.50 4.95
C ASP A 13 6.06 -20.14 4.06
N ILE A 14 6.19 -19.09 3.23
CA ILE A 14 5.13 -18.71 2.30
C ILE A 14 4.95 -19.78 1.23
N GLN A 15 3.71 -19.94 0.80
CA GLN A 15 3.35 -20.83 -0.28
C GLN A 15 3.90 -20.31 -1.61
N VAL A 16 4.86 -21.05 -2.16
CA VAL A 16 5.39 -20.84 -3.51
C VAL A 16 5.07 -22.05 -4.36
N ARG A 17 4.83 -21.82 -5.65
CA ARG A 17 4.81 -22.92 -6.61
C ARG A 17 6.23 -23.45 -6.72
N VAL A 18 6.38 -24.76 -6.67
CA VAL A 18 7.65 -25.47 -6.88
C VAL A 18 7.44 -26.39 -8.06
N SER A 19 8.40 -26.42 -8.98
CA SER A 19 8.36 -27.26 -10.17
C SER A 19 9.68 -28.04 -10.32
N GLU A 20 9.63 -29.36 -10.17
CA GLU A 20 10.79 -30.25 -10.30
C GLU A 20 10.40 -31.52 -11.04
N ASN A 21 11.26 -32.01 -11.93
CA ASN A 21 11.07 -33.25 -12.69
C ASN A 21 9.70 -33.34 -13.42
N GLY A 22 9.18 -32.20 -13.88
CA GLY A 22 7.88 -32.12 -14.58
C GLY A 22 6.65 -32.16 -13.67
N LEU A 23 6.83 -32.22 -12.36
CA LEU A 23 5.76 -32.13 -11.36
C LEU A 23 5.73 -30.72 -10.77
N SER A 24 4.54 -30.18 -10.54
CA SER A 24 4.36 -28.87 -9.92
C SER A 24 3.43 -28.98 -8.71
N TRP A 25 3.84 -28.42 -7.59
CA TRP A 25 3.06 -28.40 -6.35
C TRP A 25 3.27 -27.08 -5.61
N MET A 26 2.45 -26.83 -4.58
CA MET A 26 2.65 -25.71 -3.67
C MET A 26 3.47 -26.18 -2.48
N GLY A 27 4.59 -25.51 -2.20
CA GLY A 27 5.44 -25.77 -1.05
C GLY A 27 5.54 -24.53 -0.15
N ASN A 28 5.55 -24.74 1.16
CA ASN A 28 5.84 -23.70 2.15
C ASN A 28 7.35 -23.58 2.29
N ALA A 29 7.97 -22.75 1.45
CA ALA A 29 9.43 -22.72 1.34
C ALA A 29 10.00 -21.34 0.99
N GLY A 30 9.15 -20.33 0.80
CA GLY A 30 9.60 -18.98 0.49
C GLY A 30 9.63 -18.07 1.70
N ARG A 31 10.38 -16.99 1.58
CA ARG A 31 10.33 -15.84 2.48
C ARG A 31 9.89 -14.59 1.74
N ALA A 32 9.35 -13.62 2.48
CA ALA A 32 9.13 -12.26 1.98
C ALA A 32 9.31 -11.24 3.11
N ARG A 33 9.69 -10.02 2.76
CA ARG A 33 9.76 -8.90 3.71
C ARG A 33 9.00 -7.70 3.20
N SER A 34 8.24 -7.06 4.08
CA SER A 34 7.42 -5.88 3.77
C SER A 34 7.62 -4.79 4.83
N PRO A 35 8.76 -4.10 4.82
CA PRO A 35 8.90 -2.83 5.53
C PRO A 35 8.02 -1.75 4.91
N GLY A 36 7.47 -0.89 5.76
CA GLY A 36 6.64 0.22 5.30
C GLY A 36 6.33 1.25 6.36
N ALA A 37 5.64 2.29 5.90
CA ALA A 37 5.14 3.38 6.71
C ALA A 37 3.75 3.77 6.22
N GLU A 38 2.84 4.05 7.15
CA GLU A 38 1.50 4.55 6.88
C GLU A 38 1.28 5.84 7.65
N LEU A 39 0.66 6.81 6.98
CA LEU A 39 0.32 8.11 7.53
C LEU A 39 -1.16 8.37 7.24
N SER A 40 -1.91 8.67 8.28
CA SER A 40 -3.25 9.24 8.17
C SER A 40 -3.28 10.56 8.92
N PHE A 41 -3.70 11.63 8.27
CA PHE A 41 -3.97 12.86 8.98
C PHE A 41 -5.23 13.56 8.49
N MET A 42 -5.89 14.22 9.43
CA MET A 42 -6.98 15.14 9.16
C MET A 42 -6.80 16.39 10.02
N VAL A 43 -6.84 17.54 9.36
CA VAL A 43 -6.60 18.84 9.97
C VAL A 43 -7.67 19.85 9.56
N ARG A 44 -7.90 20.85 10.42
CA ARG A 44 -8.79 21.98 10.16
C ARG A 44 -8.00 23.28 10.28
N PRO A 45 -7.29 23.69 9.22
CA PRO A 45 -6.46 24.89 9.28
C PRO A 45 -7.26 26.19 9.42
N ALA A 46 -8.56 26.16 9.09
CA ALA A 46 -9.53 27.22 9.34
C ALA A 46 -10.87 26.61 9.77
N GLU A 47 -11.75 27.39 10.40
CA GLU A 47 -13.04 26.91 10.94
C GLU A 47 -13.91 26.16 9.92
N ARG A 48 -13.81 26.58 8.65
CA ARG A 48 -14.64 26.11 7.54
C ARG A 48 -13.91 25.14 6.60
N LEU A 49 -12.64 24.86 6.83
CA LEU A 49 -11.79 24.09 5.91
C LEU A 49 -11.31 22.83 6.61
N THR A 50 -11.64 21.67 6.05
CA THR A 50 -11.09 20.37 6.47
C THR A 50 -10.22 19.79 5.36
N ILE A 51 -9.02 19.34 5.71
CA ILE A 51 -8.09 18.68 4.80
C ILE A 51 -7.75 17.30 5.36
N GLY A 52 -7.90 16.27 4.53
CA GLY A 52 -7.51 14.89 4.83
C GLY A 52 -6.38 14.42 3.92
N LEU A 53 -5.46 13.61 4.45
CA LEU A 53 -4.48 12.86 3.68
C LEU A 53 -4.35 11.45 4.26
N ASN A 54 -4.30 10.45 3.38
CA ASN A 54 -3.84 9.11 3.70
C ASN A 54 -2.71 8.75 2.74
N ALA A 55 -1.62 8.20 3.25
CA ALA A 55 -0.47 7.77 2.45
C ALA A 55 0.11 6.47 3.01
N ALA A 56 0.57 5.61 2.10
CA ALA A 56 1.24 4.36 2.44
C ALA A 56 2.47 4.17 1.56
N TYR A 57 3.60 3.85 2.20
CA TYR A 57 4.83 3.43 1.54
C TYR A 57 5.16 1.98 1.92
N ILE A 58 5.30 1.10 0.94
CA ILE A 58 5.54 -0.34 1.16
C ILE A 58 6.63 -0.84 0.21
N ASP A 59 7.82 -1.16 0.72
CA ASP A 59 8.90 -1.78 -0.08
C ASP A 59 8.92 -3.30 0.14
N SER A 60 7.91 -3.97 -0.40
CA SER A 60 7.78 -5.41 -0.28
C SER A 60 8.64 -6.17 -1.30
N LYS A 61 9.42 -7.15 -0.82
CA LYS A 61 10.39 -7.93 -1.61
C LYS A 61 10.31 -9.41 -1.28
N ILE A 62 10.55 -10.24 -2.30
CA ILE A 62 10.77 -11.68 -2.16
C ILE A 62 12.10 -11.90 -1.42
N GLY A 63 12.08 -12.78 -0.43
CA GLY A 63 13.25 -13.22 0.33
C GLY A 63 13.88 -14.46 -0.29
N ASP A 64 14.39 -15.35 0.54
CA ASP A 64 14.91 -16.64 0.09
C ASP A 64 13.76 -17.51 -0.46
N VAL A 65 13.96 -18.12 -1.62
CA VAL A 65 12.98 -18.99 -2.28
C VAL A 65 13.71 -20.15 -2.98
N PRO A 66 13.09 -21.33 -3.15
CA PRO A 66 13.69 -22.43 -3.90
C PRO A 66 13.93 -22.03 -5.36
N PRO A 67 15.05 -22.44 -5.99
CA PRO A 67 15.30 -22.19 -7.41
C PRO A 67 14.19 -22.73 -8.32
N SER A 68 13.57 -23.84 -7.93
CA SER A 68 12.44 -24.48 -8.61
C SER A 68 11.13 -23.68 -8.55
N SER A 69 11.10 -22.53 -7.86
CA SER A 69 9.92 -21.67 -7.78
C SER A 69 9.76 -20.67 -8.93
N GLY A 70 10.83 -20.40 -9.68
CA GLY A 70 10.87 -19.37 -10.71
C GLY A 70 10.80 -17.92 -10.18
N LEU A 71 10.66 -17.74 -8.86
CA LEU A 71 10.72 -16.43 -8.23
C LEU A 71 12.17 -15.99 -8.05
N VAL A 72 12.43 -14.71 -8.28
CA VAL A 72 13.76 -14.12 -8.13
C VAL A 72 13.87 -13.49 -6.74
N SER A 73 14.84 -13.96 -5.95
CA SER A 73 15.10 -13.39 -4.62
C SER A 73 15.50 -11.91 -4.73
N GLY A 74 14.97 -11.07 -3.83
CA GLY A 74 15.17 -9.63 -3.83
C GLY A 74 14.27 -8.85 -4.79
N SER A 75 13.57 -9.53 -5.71
CA SER A 75 12.59 -8.91 -6.58
C SER A 75 11.41 -8.36 -5.80
N ARG A 76 10.79 -7.31 -6.36
CA ARG A 76 9.66 -6.65 -5.74
C ARG A 76 8.42 -7.54 -5.77
N MET A 77 7.65 -7.53 -4.68
CA MET A 77 6.37 -8.24 -4.67
C MET A 77 5.43 -7.71 -5.77
N PRO A 78 4.85 -8.60 -6.59
CA PRO A 78 3.92 -8.20 -7.63
C PRO A 78 2.70 -7.50 -7.04
N MET A 79 2.09 -6.61 -7.82
CA MET A 79 0.82 -5.95 -7.51
C MET A 79 0.80 -5.05 -6.27
N THR A 80 1.91 -4.91 -5.52
CA THR A 80 2.04 -3.98 -4.40
C THR A 80 2.65 -2.65 -4.87
N PRO A 81 1.89 -1.54 -4.93
CA PRO A 81 2.44 -0.22 -5.23
C PRO A 81 3.35 0.22 -4.08
N ARG A 82 4.50 0.82 -4.41
CA ARG A 82 5.48 1.26 -3.41
C ARG A 82 5.03 2.47 -2.65
N LEU A 83 4.29 3.35 -3.33
CA LEU A 83 3.71 4.55 -2.76
C LEU A 83 2.29 4.69 -3.30
N GLY A 84 1.35 4.95 -2.41
CA GLY A 84 -0.01 5.34 -2.75
C GLY A 84 -0.49 6.39 -1.77
N TRP A 85 -1.31 7.32 -2.24
CA TRP A 85 -1.88 8.33 -1.38
C TRP A 85 -3.23 8.84 -1.89
N SER A 86 -3.99 9.44 -1.00
CA SER A 86 -5.21 10.14 -1.33
C SER A 86 -5.39 11.35 -0.43
N SER A 87 -5.94 12.43 -0.97
CA SER A 87 -6.28 13.63 -0.22
C SER A 87 -7.72 14.04 -0.43
N THR A 88 -8.30 14.69 0.56
CA THR A 88 -9.58 15.39 0.46
C THR A 88 -9.44 16.83 0.95
N ILE A 89 -10.22 17.71 0.36
CA ILE A 89 -10.37 19.10 0.78
C ILE A 89 -11.87 19.37 0.80
N ASP A 90 -12.39 19.80 1.93
CA ASP A 90 -13.80 20.11 2.15
C ASP A 90 -13.92 21.52 2.73
N TYR A 91 -14.81 22.33 2.14
CA TYR A 91 -15.11 23.69 2.60
C TYR A 91 -16.59 23.86 2.90
N ASP A 92 -16.89 24.23 4.14
CA ASP A 92 -18.22 24.54 4.63
C ASP A 92 -18.48 26.05 4.53
N PHE A 93 -19.69 26.45 4.13
CA PHE A 93 -20.06 27.87 4.04
C PHE A 93 -21.54 28.10 4.33
N ASP A 94 -21.84 29.27 4.89
CA ASP A 94 -23.22 29.69 5.07
C ASP A 94 -23.76 30.22 3.74
N VAL A 95 -24.93 29.73 3.35
CA VAL A 95 -25.69 30.25 2.20
C VAL A 95 -26.63 31.36 2.69
N SER A 96 -27.21 31.19 3.88
CA SER A 96 -27.98 32.18 4.64
C SER A 96 -28.06 31.77 6.11
N ASP A 97 -28.71 32.57 6.96
CA ASP A 97 -28.88 32.28 8.40
C ASP A 97 -29.55 30.92 8.70
N GLN A 98 -30.26 30.35 7.73
CA GLN A 98 -30.96 29.07 7.86
C GLN A 98 -30.35 27.93 7.04
N TRP A 99 -29.40 28.23 6.16
CA TRP A 99 -28.87 27.27 5.19
C TRP A 99 -27.36 27.21 5.20
N GLN A 100 -26.82 26.00 5.37
CA GLN A 100 -25.39 25.70 5.26
C GLN A 100 -25.14 24.83 4.02
N GLY A 101 -24.02 25.09 3.36
CA GLY A 101 -23.54 24.35 2.20
C GLY A 101 -22.15 23.79 2.42
N ARG A 102 -21.80 22.79 1.61
CA ARG A 102 -20.46 22.20 1.55
C ARG A 102 -20.06 21.97 0.11
N VAL A 103 -18.80 22.25 -0.21
CA VAL A 103 -18.15 21.81 -1.45
C VAL A 103 -16.87 21.07 -1.11
N GLY A 104 -16.53 20.06 -1.89
CA GLY A 104 -15.32 19.26 -1.65
C GLY A 104 -14.70 18.70 -2.91
N ALA A 105 -13.43 18.36 -2.81
CA ALA A 105 -12.64 17.71 -3.86
C ALA A 105 -11.78 16.59 -3.27
N GLY A 106 -11.58 15.53 -4.05
CA GLY A 106 -10.75 14.39 -3.67
C GLY A 106 -9.83 13.97 -4.80
N TYR A 107 -8.62 13.55 -4.45
CA TYR A 107 -7.65 13.00 -5.40
C TYR A 107 -7.00 11.74 -4.84
N ARG A 108 -6.74 10.75 -5.71
CA ARG A 108 -6.10 9.49 -5.33
C ARG A 108 -5.06 9.10 -6.37
N VAL A 109 -3.88 8.75 -5.89
CA VAL A 109 -2.77 8.23 -6.68
C VAL A 109 -2.45 6.83 -6.22
N THR A 110 -2.32 5.93 -7.19
CA THR A 110 -1.78 4.60 -6.96
C THR A 110 -0.50 4.46 -7.77
N GLY A 111 0.63 4.25 -7.09
CA GLY A 111 1.92 4.13 -7.74
C GLY A 111 2.04 2.88 -8.63
N GLU A 112 3.14 2.82 -9.34
CA GLU A 112 3.44 1.72 -10.27
C GLU A 112 3.48 0.37 -9.55
N ARG A 113 3.03 -0.67 -10.26
CA ARG A 113 3.09 -2.07 -9.83
C ARG A 113 3.91 -2.85 -10.84
N VAL A 114 4.65 -3.84 -10.36
CA VAL A 114 5.27 -4.85 -11.23
C VAL A 114 4.29 -6.00 -11.41
N ALA A 115 4.21 -6.53 -12.63
CA ALA A 115 3.28 -7.60 -12.99
C ALA A 115 3.72 -8.98 -12.47
N GLY A 116 5.03 -9.16 -12.26
CA GLY A 116 5.60 -10.42 -11.80
C GLY A 116 6.94 -10.20 -11.10
N ALA A 117 7.42 -11.25 -10.46
CA ALA A 117 8.73 -11.31 -9.79
C ALA A 117 9.56 -12.48 -10.33
N TYR A 118 9.31 -12.82 -11.59
CA TYR A 118 9.96 -13.86 -12.37
C TYR A 118 11.00 -13.18 -13.28
N ASP A 119 12.07 -13.90 -13.63
CA ASP A 119 12.97 -13.51 -14.72
C ASP A 119 12.31 -13.72 -16.10
#